data_AF-A0A7S3JSP7-F1
#
_entry.id   AF-A0A7S3JSP7-F1
#
_cell.length_a   1.000
_cell.length_b   1.000
_cell.length_c   1.000
_cell.angle_alpha   90.00
_cell.angle_beta   90.00
_cell.angle_gamma   90.00
#
_symmetry.space_group_name_H-M   'P 1'
#
loop_
_entity.id
_entity.type
_entity.pdbx_description
1 polymer ?
#
loop_
_entity_poly.entity_id
_entity_poly.type
_entity_poly.pdbx_seq_one_letter_code
_entity_poly.pdbx_strand_id
1 'polypeptide(L)'
;VGIEMAAELKMVKPHLNVTLVHSRDKLLSSEGLPDETKDVALELLREAGVEVLMNHRLASKNKVETTDGSEKYDVEFTNGHKMSASVVIMAISRSVPTTTYLPASALDEDGFVKIKPNLKFEQGTPNAESHYAAGDITKWPGIKRCGGAMHQGHYVALN
;
A
#
# COMPACT_ATOMS: atom_id res chain seq x y z
N VAL A 1 1.82 -4.54 3.76
CA VAL A 1 0.44 -5.06 3.59
C VAL A 1 0.37 -6.35 2.78
N GLY A 2 0.49 -6.32 1.44
CA GLY A 2 0.24 -7.54 0.64
C GLY A 2 1.14 -8.74 0.98
N ILE A 3 2.42 -8.48 1.24
CA ILE A 3 3.40 -9.50 1.68
C ILE A 3 2.98 -10.10 3.04
N GLU A 4 2.68 -9.25 4.03
CA GLU A 4 2.25 -9.67 5.38
C GLU A 4 0.98 -10.53 5.30
N MET A 5 -0.05 -10.05 4.58
CA MET A 5 -1.30 -10.80 4.43
C MET A 5 -1.08 -12.18 3.82
N ALA A 6 -0.27 -12.28 2.76
CA ALA A 6 -0.01 -13.56 2.09
C ALA A 6 0.77 -14.53 3.00
N ALA A 7 1.84 -14.04 3.65
CA ALA A 7 2.66 -14.83 4.55
C ALA A 7 1.88 -15.31 5.78
N GLU A 8 1.11 -14.42 6.43
CA GLU A 8 0.31 -14.76 7.61
C GLU A 8 -0.84 -15.71 7.28
N LEU A 9 -1.53 -15.52 6.15
CA LEU A 9 -2.56 -16.45 5.70
C LEU A 9 -1.97 -17.85 5.49
N LYS A 10 -0.80 -17.94 4.86
CA LYS A 10 -0.13 -19.23 4.64
C LYS A 10 0.36 -19.85 5.94
N MET A 11 0.85 -19.05 6.88
CA MET A 11 1.26 -19.50 8.21
C MET A 11 0.07 -20.07 9.02
N VAL A 12 -1.06 -19.36 9.07
CA VAL A 12 -2.23 -19.75 9.89
C VAL A 12 -3.09 -20.80 9.19
N LYS A 13 -3.08 -20.84 7.86
CA LYS A 13 -3.82 -21.81 7.03
C LYS A 13 -2.91 -22.44 5.96
N PRO A 14 -1.95 -23.30 6.34
CA PRO A 14 -0.96 -23.86 5.41
C PRO A 14 -1.53 -24.64 4.22
N HIS A 15 -2.74 -25.18 4.37
CA HIS A 15 -3.45 -25.93 3.33
C HIS A 15 -4.05 -25.04 2.23
N LEU A 16 -4.16 -23.73 2.44
CA LEU A 16 -4.67 -22.82 1.41
C LEU A 16 -3.61 -22.56 0.34
N ASN A 17 -4.04 -22.52 -0.92
CA ASN A 17 -3.24 -21.98 -2.00
C ASN A 17 -3.31 -20.46 -1.91
N VAL A 18 -2.17 -19.84 -1.63
CA VAL A 18 -2.03 -18.39 -1.51
C VAL A 18 -1.08 -17.92 -2.58
N THR A 19 -1.58 -17.09 -3.49
CA THR A 19 -0.78 -16.50 -4.56
C THR A 19 -0.71 -14.98 -4.36
N LEU A 20 0.49 -14.46 -4.09
CA LEU A 20 0.74 -13.02 -4.13
C LEU A 20 1.05 -12.60 -5.57
N VAL A 21 0.31 -11.63 -6.07
CA VAL A 21 0.50 -11.11 -7.43
C VAL A 21 0.97 -9.66 -7.38
N HIS A 22 2.06 -9.36 -8.08
CA HIS A 22 2.66 -8.02 -8.10
C HIS A 22 2.93 -7.54 -9.52
N SER A 23 2.66 -6.25 -9.75
CA SER A 23 2.73 -5.64 -11.09
C SER A 23 4.14 -5.26 -11.58
N ARG A 24 5.13 -5.34 -10.69
CA ARG A 24 6.54 -5.02 -10.98
C ARG A 24 7.40 -6.27 -10.86
N ASP A 25 8.67 -6.14 -11.18
CA ASP A 25 9.70 -7.20 -11.15
C ASP A 25 10.26 -7.45 -9.74
N LYS A 26 10.21 -6.46 -8.84
CA LYS A 26 10.59 -6.61 -7.42
C LYS A 26 9.44 -6.31 -6.47
N LEU A 27 9.41 -7.03 -5.34
CA LEU A 27 8.56 -6.66 -4.20
C LEU A 27 9.09 -5.38 -3.55
N LEU A 28 8.24 -4.66 -2.81
CA LEU A 28 8.58 -3.37 -2.18
C LEU A 28 9.16 -2.35 -3.19
N SER A 29 8.77 -2.46 -4.47
CA SER A 29 9.33 -1.68 -5.59
C SER A 29 9.12 -0.16 -5.48
N SER A 30 8.15 0.28 -4.66
CA SER A 30 7.86 1.69 -4.44
C SER A 30 8.73 2.30 -3.33
N GLU A 31 9.48 1.47 -2.60
CA GLU A 31 10.26 1.91 -1.45
C GLU A 31 11.74 2.09 -1.83
N GLY A 32 12.36 3.12 -1.27
CA GLY A 32 13.80 3.38 -1.39
C GLY A 32 14.67 2.41 -0.59
N LEU A 33 14.35 1.12 -0.64
CA LEU A 33 15.08 0.04 0.03
C LEU A 33 16.14 -0.56 -0.91
N PRO A 34 17.27 -1.06 -0.37
CA PRO A 34 18.26 -1.80 -1.15
C PRO A 34 17.65 -3.01 -1.86
N ASP A 35 18.21 -3.38 -3.01
CA ASP A 35 17.69 -4.48 -3.79
C ASP A 35 17.90 -5.83 -3.10
N GLU A 36 18.96 -5.99 -2.32
CA GLU A 36 19.18 -7.17 -1.49
C GLU A 36 18.04 -7.38 -0.49
N THR A 37 17.50 -6.30 0.08
CA THR A 37 16.36 -6.37 1.00
C THR A 37 15.09 -6.83 0.27
N LYS A 38 14.89 -6.37 -0.97
CA LYS A 38 13.74 -6.77 -1.79
C LYS A 38 13.84 -8.23 -2.24
N ASP A 39 15.05 -8.68 -2.53
CA ASP A 39 15.32 -10.06 -2.96
C ASP A 39 15.12 -11.03 -1.79
N VAL A 40 15.64 -10.71 -0.60
CA VAL A 40 15.40 -11.50 0.63
C VAL A 40 13.91 -11.53 0.97
N ALA A 41 13.18 -10.41 0.82
CA ALA A 41 11.74 -10.41 1.06
C ALA A 41 10.97 -11.37 0.13
N LEU A 42 11.40 -11.48 -1.13
CA LEU A 42 10.81 -12.43 -2.09
C LEU A 42 11.18 -13.88 -1.77
N GLU A 43 12.43 -14.13 -1.39
CA GLU A 43 12.92 -15.44 -0.97
C GLU A 43 12.12 -15.96 0.24
N LEU A 44 12.06 -15.19 1.32
CA LEU A 44 11.33 -15.55 2.54
C LEU A 44 9.84 -15.81 2.30
N LEU A 45 9.22 -15.04 1.40
CA LEU A 45 7.82 -15.23 1.06
C LEU A 45 7.58 -16.57 0.34
N ARG A 46 8.50 -16.95 -0.57
CA ARG A 46 8.45 -18.24 -1.25
C ARG A 46 8.74 -19.40 -0.30
N GLU A 47 9.69 -19.24 0.61
CA GLU A 47 9.99 -20.22 1.67
C GLU A 47 8.78 -20.46 2.58
N ALA A 48 7.97 -19.42 2.84
CA ALA A 48 6.71 -19.55 3.56
C ALA A 48 5.63 -20.34 2.77
N GLY A 49 5.91 -20.74 1.53
CA GLY A 49 5.00 -21.53 0.68
C GLY A 49 4.00 -20.69 -0.11
N VAL A 50 4.18 -19.37 -0.18
CA VAL A 50 3.35 -18.49 -1.01
C VAL A 50 3.84 -18.54 -2.45
N GLU A 51 2.91 -18.77 -3.38
CA GLU A 51 3.20 -18.60 -4.81
C GLU A 51 3.31 -17.11 -5.13
N VAL A 52 4.33 -16.70 -5.88
CA VAL A 52 4.53 -15.27 -6.19
C VAL A 52 4.61 -15.06 -7.69
N LEU A 53 3.67 -14.28 -8.23
CA LEU A 53 3.61 -13.88 -9.63
C LEU A 53 4.05 -12.43 -9.79
N MET A 54 5.28 -12.23 -10.27
CA MET A 54 5.86 -10.90 -10.56
C MET A 54 5.55 -10.48 -11.99
N ASN A 55 5.60 -9.17 -12.30
CA ASN A 55 5.23 -8.61 -13.61
C ASN A 55 3.79 -8.94 -14.05
N HIS A 56 2.89 -9.13 -13.09
CA HIS A 56 1.48 -9.41 -13.31
C HIS A 56 0.64 -8.24 -12.82
N ARG A 57 0.29 -7.33 -13.73
CA ARG A 57 -0.65 -6.25 -13.42
C ARG A 57 -2.08 -6.78 -13.63
N LEU A 58 -2.91 -6.64 -12.60
CA LEU A 58 -4.33 -6.99 -12.70
C LEU A 58 -5.01 -6.14 -13.79
N ALA A 59 -5.66 -6.80 -14.74
CA ALA A 59 -6.49 -6.17 -15.76
C ALA A 59 -7.97 -6.20 -15.35
N SER A 60 -8.47 -7.35 -14.88
CA SER A 60 -9.83 -7.49 -14.38
C SER A 60 -9.95 -8.59 -13.33
N LYS A 61 -10.94 -8.43 -12.44
CA LYS A 61 -11.41 -9.48 -11.53
C LYS A 61 -12.94 -9.56 -11.60
N ASN A 62 -13.47 -10.63 -12.16
CA ASN A 62 -14.91 -10.78 -12.35
C ASN A 62 -15.41 -11.91 -11.45
N LYS A 63 -16.45 -11.63 -10.65
CA LYS A 63 -17.11 -12.67 -9.87
C LYS A 63 -17.91 -13.56 -10.83
N VAL A 64 -17.75 -14.88 -10.67
CA VAL A 64 -18.42 -15.89 -11.48
C VAL A 64 -19.36 -16.68 -10.58
N GLU A 65 -20.59 -16.86 -11.04
CA GLU A 65 -21.55 -17.73 -10.37
C GLU A 65 -21.17 -19.19 -10.62
N THR A 66 -21.00 -19.94 -9.54
CA THR A 66 -20.79 -21.39 -9.63
C THR A 66 -22.11 -22.11 -9.38
N THR A 67 -22.25 -23.30 -9.96
CA THR A 67 -23.45 -24.13 -9.80
C THR A 67 -23.64 -24.65 -8.37
N ASP A 68 -22.57 -24.71 -7.59
CA ASP A 68 -22.57 -25.13 -6.18
C ASP A 68 -22.73 -23.95 -5.19
N GLY A 69 -22.86 -22.72 -5.70
CA GLY A 69 -23.01 -21.50 -4.89
C GLY A 69 -21.72 -21.00 -4.22
N SER A 70 -20.57 -21.62 -4.50
CA SER A 70 -19.26 -21.13 -4.04
C SER A 70 -18.85 -19.80 -4.70
N GLU A 71 -18.04 -19.01 -4.00
CA GLU A 71 -17.47 -17.81 -4.61
C GLU A 71 -16.28 -18.18 -5.49
N LYS A 72 -16.32 -17.71 -6.74
CA LYS A 72 -15.21 -17.81 -7.69
C LYS A 72 -14.98 -16.48 -8.39
N TYR A 73 -13.73 -16.16 -8.61
CA TYR A 73 -13.29 -15.00 -9.37
C TYR A 73 -12.44 -15.47 -10.54
N ASP A 74 -12.77 -14.99 -11.74
CA ASP A 74 -11.88 -15.05 -12.90
C ASP A 74 -10.99 -13.81 -12.90
N VAL A 75 -9.69 -14.04 -12.85
CA VAL A 75 -8.65 -13.02 -12.73
C VAL A 75 -7.84 -13.00 -14.01
N GLU A 76 -7.77 -11.84 -14.64
CA GLU A 76 -6.99 -11.63 -15.87
C GLU A 76 -5.94 -10.55 -15.65
N PHE A 77 -4.76 -10.78 -16.21
CA PHE A 77 -3.61 -9.89 -16.11
C PHE A 77 -3.28 -9.28 -17.46
N THR A 78 -2.63 -8.11 -17.45
CA THR A 78 -2.29 -7.37 -18.68
C THR A 78 -1.28 -8.10 -19.57
N ASN A 79 -0.59 -9.11 -19.04
CA ASN A 79 0.33 -9.98 -19.79
C ASN A 79 -0.40 -11.18 -20.44
N GLY A 80 -1.72 -11.25 -20.38
CA GLY A 80 -2.54 -12.33 -20.93
C GLY A 80 -2.68 -13.55 -20.02
N HIS A 81 -1.98 -13.61 -18.89
CA HIS A 81 -2.15 -14.67 -17.90
C HIS A 81 -3.56 -14.60 -17.31
N LYS A 82 -4.17 -15.76 -17.05
CA LYS A 82 -5.49 -15.89 -16.43
C LYS A 82 -5.43 -16.95 -15.35
N MET A 83 -6.15 -16.71 -14.25
CA MET A 83 -6.31 -17.69 -13.18
C MET A 83 -7.67 -17.54 -12.52
N SER A 84 -8.07 -18.54 -11.73
CA SER A 84 -9.25 -18.44 -10.88
C SER A 84 -8.85 -18.41 -9.40
N ALA A 85 -9.58 -17.65 -8.59
CA ALA A 85 -9.41 -17.61 -7.15
C ALA A 85 -10.77 -17.67 -6.44
N SER A 86 -10.84 -18.25 -5.25
CA SER A 86 -12.05 -18.20 -4.42
C SER A 86 -12.22 -16.85 -3.72
N VAL A 87 -11.12 -16.16 -3.42
CA VAL A 87 -11.09 -14.84 -2.78
C VAL A 87 -9.99 -13.99 -3.42
N VAL A 88 -10.29 -12.71 -3.68
CA VAL A 88 -9.31 -11.74 -4.18
C VAL A 88 -9.21 -10.56 -3.23
N ILE A 89 -8.06 -10.42 -2.58
CA ILE A 89 -7.75 -9.32 -1.67
C ILE A 89 -6.91 -8.26 -2.41
N MET A 90 -7.41 -7.03 -2.48
CA MET A 90 -6.70 -5.92 -3.11
C MET A 90 -5.78 -5.25 -2.09
N ALA A 91 -4.50 -5.59 -2.12
CA ALA A 91 -3.47 -4.96 -1.28
C ALA A 91 -2.66 -3.89 -2.03
N ILE A 92 -3.33 -3.07 -2.85
CA ILE A 92 -2.70 -2.01 -3.63
C ILE A 92 -2.68 -0.73 -2.79
N SER A 93 -1.49 -0.23 -2.46
CA SER A 93 -1.33 1.04 -1.76
C SER A 93 -1.53 2.20 -2.73
N ARG A 94 -2.75 2.75 -2.76
CA ARG A 94 -3.01 4.10 -3.29
C ARG A 94 -3.76 4.88 -2.21
N SER A 95 -3.00 5.34 -1.21
CA SER A 95 -3.56 6.18 -0.15
C SER A 95 -4.15 7.44 -0.79
N VAL A 96 -5.42 7.70 -0.50
CA VAL A 96 -6.08 8.96 -0.85
C VAL A 96 -6.19 9.75 0.45
N PRO A 97 -5.39 10.83 0.62
CA PRO A 97 -5.45 11.64 1.82
C PRO A 97 -6.85 12.22 2.03
N THR A 98 -7.34 12.19 3.27
CA THR A 98 -8.58 12.88 3.63
C THR A 98 -8.28 14.37 3.79
N THR A 99 -8.18 15.09 2.67
CA THR A 99 -7.75 16.51 2.63
C THR A 99 -8.73 17.44 1.91
N THR A 100 -9.90 16.95 1.50
CA THR A 100 -10.89 17.72 0.73
C THR A 100 -11.45 18.95 1.44
N TYR A 101 -11.29 19.03 2.77
CA TYR A 101 -11.67 20.19 3.58
C TYR A 101 -10.58 21.27 3.66
N LEU A 102 -9.38 21.01 3.14
CA LEU A 102 -8.28 21.96 3.13
C LEU A 102 -8.27 22.78 1.83
N PRO A 103 -7.79 24.03 1.88
CA PRO A 103 -7.63 24.82 0.67
C PRO A 103 -6.55 24.21 -0.24
N ALA A 104 -6.70 24.37 -1.55
CA ALA A 104 -5.72 23.86 -2.53
C ALA A 104 -4.30 24.40 -2.29
N SER A 105 -4.16 25.58 -1.69
CA SER A 105 -2.85 26.14 -1.31
C SER A 105 -2.11 25.29 -0.27
N ALA A 106 -2.81 24.50 0.55
CA ALA A 106 -2.22 23.59 1.53
C ALA A 106 -1.68 22.29 0.91
N LEU A 107 -2.12 21.94 -0.30
CA LEU A 107 -1.93 20.60 -0.86
C LEU A 107 -0.90 20.59 -2.00
N ASP A 108 -0.31 19.43 -2.25
CA ASP A 108 0.39 19.14 -3.50
C ASP A 108 -0.54 18.50 -4.55
N GLU A 109 0.03 18.13 -5.70
CA GLU A 109 -0.70 17.57 -6.84
C GLU A 109 -1.37 16.21 -6.52
N ASP A 110 -0.83 15.48 -5.54
CA ASP A 110 -1.35 14.20 -5.08
C ASP A 110 -2.31 14.35 -3.88
N GLY A 111 -2.56 15.58 -3.42
CA GLY A 111 -3.47 15.90 -2.34
C GLY A 111 -2.89 15.77 -0.94
N PHE A 112 -1.58 15.63 -0.79
CA PHE A 112 -0.90 15.62 0.51
C PHE A 112 -0.66 17.04 1.04
N VAL A 113 -0.73 17.21 2.36
CA VAL A 113 -0.52 18.51 3.02
C VAL A 113 0.96 18.89 2.99
N LYS A 114 1.28 20.02 2.38
CA LYS A 114 2.63 20.57 2.35
C LYS A 114 3.00 21.15 3.71
N ILE A 115 4.11 20.67 4.27
CA ILE A 115 4.55 21.00 5.62
C ILE A 115 6.02 21.44 5.64
N LYS A 116 6.34 22.31 6.60
CA LYS A 116 7.71 22.62 7.02
C LYS A 116 8.29 21.46 7.85
N PRO A 117 9.62 21.41 8.10
CA PRO A 117 10.23 20.39 8.96
C PRO A 117 9.68 20.33 10.40
N ASN A 118 9.09 21.41 10.89
CA ASN A 118 8.42 21.47 12.20
C ASN A 118 6.91 21.13 12.13
N LEU A 119 6.45 20.55 11.02
CA LEU A 119 5.09 20.03 10.80
C LEU A 119 3.99 21.09 10.68
N LYS A 120 4.35 22.38 10.73
CA LYS A 120 3.44 23.48 10.35
C LYS A 120 3.18 23.45 8.86
N PHE A 121 2.02 23.97 8.46
CA PHE A 121 1.72 24.21 7.05
C PHE A 121 2.78 25.13 6.41
N GLU A 122 3.00 24.96 5.11
CA GLU A 122 3.84 25.89 4.35
C GLU A 122 3.20 27.29 4.23
N GLN A 123 4.06 28.31 4.06
CA GLN A 123 3.61 29.68 3.84
C GLN A 123 2.73 29.79 2.59
N GLY A 124 1.82 30.76 2.56
CA GLY A 124 0.84 30.91 1.47
C GLY A 124 -0.45 30.09 1.68
N THR A 125 -0.55 29.37 2.80
CA THR A 125 -1.77 28.68 3.24
C THR A 125 -2.41 29.44 4.42
N PRO A 126 -3.74 29.56 4.49
CA PRO A 126 -4.42 30.09 5.68
C PRO A 126 -3.97 29.39 6.97
N ASN A 127 -3.77 30.19 8.03
CA ASN A 127 -3.34 29.75 9.36
C ASN A 127 -1.99 28.99 9.38
N ALA A 128 -1.08 29.25 8.44
CA ALA A 128 0.19 28.51 8.34
C ALA A 128 1.07 28.53 9.60
N GLU A 129 0.89 29.52 10.48
CA GLU A 129 1.62 29.60 11.74
C GLU A 129 0.98 28.85 12.91
N SER A 130 -0.28 28.43 12.77
CA SER A 130 -1.08 27.77 13.83
C SER A 130 -1.61 26.40 13.44
N HIS A 131 -1.59 26.04 12.15
CA HIS A 131 -2.03 24.74 11.66
C HIS A 131 -0.85 23.80 11.42
N TYR A 132 -1.06 22.54 11.79
CA TYR A 132 -0.11 21.45 11.67
C TYR A 132 -0.74 20.27 10.95
N ALA A 133 0.09 19.45 10.32
CA ALA A 133 -0.32 18.14 9.81
C ALA A 133 0.71 17.07 10.19
N ALA A 134 0.22 15.88 10.49
CA ALA A 134 1.00 14.72 10.89
C ALA A 134 0.40 13.43 10.30
N GLY A 135 1.23 12.40 10.18
CA GLY A 135 0.87 11.09 9.66
C GLY A 135 0.75 11.05 8.15
N ASP A 136 -0.07 10.12 7.66
CA ASP A 136 -0.15 9.76 6.26
C ASP A 136 -0.62 10.91 5.36
N ILE A 137 -1.34 11.87 5.92
CA ILE A 137 -1.86 13.06 5.24
C ILE A 137 -0.76 14.03 4.77
N THR A 138 0.44 13.96 5.36
CA THR A 138 1.52 14.92 5.11
C THR A 138 2.30 14.59 3.85
N LYS A 139 2.77 15.62 3.14
CA LYS A 139 3.84 15.47 2.15
C LYS A 139 5.16 15.34 2.90
N TRP A 140 5.64 14.11 3.04
CA TRP A 140 6.87 13.80 3.77
C TRP A 140 7.65 12.70 3.05
N PRO A 141 8.98 12.81 2.92
CA PRO A 141 9.79 11.80 2.26
C PRO A 141 9.86 10.49 3.07
N GLY A 142 10.04 9.39 2.35
CA GLY A 142 10.26 8.06 2.93
C GLY A 142 8.98 7.25 3.14
N ILE A 143 9.17 6.06 3.71
CA ILE A 143 8.12 5.05 3.86
C ILE A 143 7.11 5.49 4.90
N LYS A 144 5.83 5.54 4.51
CA LYS A 144 4.69 5.80 5.41
C LYS A 144 4.58 4.67 6.43
N ARG A 145 4.83 4.98 7.71
CA ARG A 145 4.88 4.01 8.81
C ARG A 145 4.33 4.63 10.09
N CYS A 146 3.70 3.79 10.91
CA CYS A 146 3.14 4.17 12.20
C CYS A 146 4.16 4.91 13.09
N GLY A 147 5.41 4.43 13.16
CA GLY A 147 6.46 5.09 13.96
C GLY A 147 6.72 6.54 13.54
N GLY A 148 6.72 6.84 12.24
CA GLY A 148 6.86 8.21 11.74
C GLY A 148 5.66 9.08 12.10
N ALA A 149 4.44 8.54 11.99
CA ALA A 149 3.21 9.24 12.39
C ALA A 149 3.17 9.54 13.90
N MET A 150 3.58 8.59 14.74
CA MET A 150 3.67 8.78 16.19
C MET A 150 4.65 9.88 16.55
N HIS A 151 5.84 9.87 15.93
CA HIS A 151 6.86 10.91 16.13
C HIS A 151 6.33 12.27 15.68
N GLN A 152 5.69 12.34 14.52
CA GLN A 152 5.09 13.59 14.04
C GLN A 152 4.02 14.12 15.00
N GLY A 153 3.10 13.27 15.47
CA GLY A 153 2.07 13.66 16.44
C GLY A 153 2.66 14.20 17.75
N HIS A 154 3.74 13.58 18.25
CA HIS A 154 4.45 14.07 19.42
C HIS A 154 5.03 15.48 19.21
N TYR A 155 5.68 15.74 18.08
CA TYR A 155 6.26 17.05 17.77
C TYR A 155 5.22 18.12 17.48
N VAL A 156 4.08 17.78 16.87
CA VAL A 156 2.95 18.71 16.72
C VAL A 156 2.46 19.17 18.09
N ALA A 157 2.40 18.28 19.09
CA ALA A 157 1.94 18.65 20.43
C ALA A 157 2.94 19.54 21.20
N LEU A 158 4.24 19.46 20.86
CA LEU A 158 5.29 20.26 21.50
C LEU A 158 5.45 21.66 20.87
N ASN A 159 5.13 21.81 19.58
CA ASN A 159 5.37 23.02 18.79
C ASN A 159 4.22 24.02 18.87
#